data_AF-A0A9P4W8B5-F1
#
_entry.id   AF-A0A9P4W8B5-F1
#
_cell.length_a   1.000
_cell.length_b   1.000
_cell.length_c   1.000
_cell.angle_alpha   90.00
_cell.angle_beta   90.00
_cell.angle_gamma   90.00
#
_symmetry.space_group_name_H-M   'P 1'
#
loop_
_entity.id
_entity.type
_entity.pdbx_description
1 polymer ?
#
loop_
_entity_poly.entity_id
_entity_poly.type
_entity_poly.pdbx_seq_one_letter_code
_entity_poly.pdbx_strand_id
1 'polypeptide(L)'
;MLTVFRRLIIRNDPQAASKYIADYIIERIKTFNPTAERPFVLGLPTGSSPVLVYQYLVQRHKSGEISFRDVVTFNMDEYVGIPRDHPESYHSFMYKHFFSHVDVRPDNINILNGNAADLELECHNYEEKIKAVGGIELFLGGIGPDGHIAFNEPGSSLKSRTRVKTLAYDTILANSRFFGNNLDQVPRMALTVGVQTVLDAREVVIIITGAHKALALQKCIEGGVNHMWTLSSLQSHPHPMIVVDEDATLELQVKTVKVHSRYQPLAQIIVEPLKLKHEQYFKSIEMVASELGFRQKLPRKRDSLVDEGALLVPARYQTTGISLAVPQQDISRSASPVFEPMSARIDGEDAEARVSQSWDAVEDQPSVRMSARVAG
;
A
#
# COMPACT_ATOMS: atom_id res chain seq x y z
N MET A 1 2.75 21.30 3.03
CA MET A 1 1.45 20.81 2.52
C MET A 1 1.27 19.41 3.09
N LEU A 2 0.46 19.24 4.15
CA LEU A 2 0.20 17.92 4.75
C LEU A 2 -0.64 17.13 3.74
N THR A 3 -0.03 16.14 3.08
CA THR A 3 -0.74 15.15 2.29
C THR A 3 -1.53 14.28 3.26
N VAL A 4 -2.73 14.74 3.64
CA VAL A 4 -3.63 13.98 4.52
C VAL A 4 -3.97 12.69 3.77
N PHE A 5 -3.54 11.56 4.33
CA PHE A 5 -3.89 10.25 3.83
C PHE A 5 -5.42 10.14 3.77
N ARG A 6 -5.99 10.02 2.57
CA ARG A 6 -7.40 10.38 2.36
C ARG A 6 -8.41 9.46 3.06
N ARG A 7 -8.03 8.22 3.43
CA ARG A 7 -8.92 7.25 4.11
C ARG A 7 -8.17 6.38 5.13
N LEU A 8 -8.00 6.88 6.35
CA LEU A 8 -7.64 6.07 7.52
C LEU A 8 -8.91 5.72 8.32
N ILE A 9 -9.23 4.43 8.41
CA ILE A 9 -10.45 3.92 9.07
C ILE A 9 -10.06 3.19 10.34
N ILE A 10 -10.30 3.83 11.48
CA ILE A 10 -10.07 3.26 12.82
C ILE A 10 -11.29 2.45 13.29
N ARG A 11 -11.07 1.25 13.81
CA ARG A 11 -12.10 0.40 14.40
C ARG A 11 -11.64 -0.01 15.79
N ASN A 12 -12.60 -0.40 16.63
CA ASN A 12 -12.33 -0.68 18.04
C ASN A 12 -11.34 -1.84 18.21
N ASP A 13 -11.47 -2.87 17.37
CA ASP A 13 -10.73 -4.12 17.51
C ASP A 13 -10.41 -4.76 16.14
N PRO A 14 -9.51 -5.77 16.10
CA PRO A 14 -9.16 -6.48 14.87
C PRO A 14 -10.36 -7.09 14.14
N GLN A 15 -11.39 -7.53 14.85
CA GLN A 15 -12.60 -8.15 14.29
C GLN A 15 -13.42 -7.12 13.51
N ALA A 16 -13.65 -5.94 14.10
CA ALA A 16 -14.36 -4.83 13.48
C ALA A 16 -13.59 -4.26 12.28
N ALA A 17 -12.26 -4.16 12.36
CA ALA A 17 -11.40 -3.79 11.22
C ALA A 17 -11.53 -4.80 10.07
N SER A 18 -11.42 -6.09 10.40
CA SER A 18 -11.49 -7.17 9.40
C SER A 18 -12.88 -7.28 8.77
N LYS A 19 -13.94 -7.15 9.56
CA LYS A 19 -15.33 -7.13 9.07
C LYS A 19 -15.57 -5.96 8.13
N TYR A 20 -15.07 -4.76 8.46
CA TYR A 20 -15.20 -3.59 7.61
C TYR A 20 -14.54 -3.81 6.23
N ILE A 21 -13.33 -4.38 6.20
CA ILE A 21 -12.65 -4.72 4.94
C ILE A 21 -13.43 -5.78 4.16
N ALA A 22 -13.90 -6.84 4.80
CA ALA A 22 -14.67 -7.88 4.13
C ALA A 22 -15.96 -7.32 3.52
N ASP A 23 -16.70 -6.50 4.27
CA ASP A 23 -17.88 -5.77 3.77
C ASP A 23 -17.50 -4.88 2.58
N TYR A 24 -16.38 -4.16 2.66
CA TYR A 24 -15.90 -3.31 1.57
C TYR A 24 -15.58 -4.10 0.29
N ILE A 25 -14.84 -5.20 0.40
CA ILE A 25 -14.49 -6.07 -0.74
C ILE A 25 -15.76 -6.61 -1.39
N ILE A 26 -16.73 -7.09 -0.60
CA ILE A 26 -18.00 -7.60 -1.11
C ILE A 26 -18.76 -6.52 -1.89
N GLU A 27 -18.87 -5.32 -1.32
CA GLU A 27 -19.53 -4.20 -1.99
C GLU A 27 -18.81 -3.79 -3.28
N ARG A 28 -17.47 -3.82 -3.30
CA ARG A 28 -16.69 -3.53 -4.51
C ARG A 28 -16.93 -4.57 -5.60
N ILE A 29 -16.94 -5.86 -5.26
CA ILE A 29 -17.26 -6.94 -6.20
C ILE A 29 -18.70 -6.80 -6.73
N LYS A 30 -19.69 -6.58 -5.85
CA LYS A 30 -21.09 -6.40 -6.24
C LYS A 30 -21.31 -5.19 -7.15
N THR A 31 -20.73 -4.05 -6.77
CA THR A 31 -20.84 -2.80 -7.55
C THR A 31 -20.14 -2.95 -8.90
N PHE A 32 -19.02 -3.67 -8.95
CA PHE A 32 -18.34 -3.96 -10.19
C PHE A 32 -19.17 -4.89 -11.09
N ASN A 33 -19.95 -5.81 -10.51
CA ASN A 33 -20.77 -6.80 -11.21
C ASN A 33 -19.95 -7.59 -12.25
N PRO A 34 -18.99 -8.44 -11.79
CA PRO A 34 -18.08 -9.16 -12.67
C PRO A 34 -18.81 -10.19 -13.54
N THR A 35 -18.25 -10.43 -14.71
CA THR A 35 -18.64 -11.52 -15.63
C THR A 35 -17.39 -12.27 -16.06
N ALA A 36 -17.56 -13.39 -16.79
CA ALA A 36 -16.42 -14.14 -17.31
C ALA A 36 -15.51 -13.32 -18.24
N GLU A 37 -16.08 -12.38 -19.02
CA GLU A 37 -15.36 -11.50 -19.95
C GLU A 37 -14.78 -10.25 -19.26
N ARG A 38 -15.34 -9.88 -18.11
CA ARG A 38 -14.89 -8.74 -17.30
C ARG A 38 -14.81 -9.16 -15.83
N PRO A 39 -13.80 -9.96 -15.45
CA PRO A 39 -13.66 -10.45 -14.09
C PRO A 39 -13.23 -9.34 -13.13
N PHE A 40 -13.53 -9.51 -11.84
CA PHE A 40 -12.99 -8.64 -10.80
C PHE A 40 -11.61 -9.16 -10.39
N VAL A 41 -10.57 -8.35 -10.58
CA VAL A 41 -9.18 -8.75 -10.29
C VAL A 41 -8.79 -8.32 -8.87
N LEU A 42 -8.49 -9.28 -8.00
CA LEU A 42 -8.25 -9.08 -6.57
C LEU A 42 -6.82 -9.50 -6.18
N GLY A 43 -6.04 -8.55 -5.67
CA GLY A 43 -4.75 -8.80 -5.04
C GLY A 43 -4.91 -9.25 -3.59
N LEU A 44 -4.22 -10.31 -3.17
CA LEU A 44 -4.41 -10.94 -1.86
C LEU A 44 -3.09 -11.12 -1.07
N PRO A 45 -3.06 -10.83 0.24
CA PRO A 45 -1.90 -11.07 1.09
C PRO A 45 -2.04 -12.38 1.87
N THR A 46 -0.93 -12.82 2.48
CA THR A 46 -0.92 -13.89 3.47
C THR A 46 -0.61 -13.35 4.87
N GLY A 47 -0.32 -14.23 5.83
CA GLY A 47 0.00 -13.86 7.20
C GLY A 47 -1.21 -13.74 8.11
N SER A 48 -0.99 -13.36 9.38
CA SER A 48 -2.04 -13.40 10.41
C SER A 48 -3.12 -12.32 10.24
N SER A 49 -2.75 -11.12 9.78
CA SER A 49 -3.67 -9.98 9.66
C SER A 49 -4.88 -10.25 8.75
N PRO A 50 -4.75 -10.82 7.53
CA PRO A 50 -5.90 -11.06 6.66
C PRO A 50 -6.75 -12.29 7.03
N VAL A 51 -6.34 -13.14 7.98
CA VAL A 51 -7.08 -14.39 8.30
C VAL A 51 -8.54 -14.11 8.69
N LEU A 52 -8.78 -13.10 9.53
CA LEU A 52 -10.13 -12.71 9.93
C LEU A 52 -10.94 -12.16 8.74
N VAL A 53 -10.30 -11.44 7.81
CA VAL A 53 -10.95 -10.96 6.57
C VAL A 53 -11.42 -12.15 5.75
N TYR A 54 -10.58 -13.16 5.55
CA TYR A 54 -10.95 -14.39 4.83
C TYR A 54 -12.10 -15.13 5.50
N GLN A 55 -12.09 -15.24 6.83
CA GLN A 55 -13.19 -15.88 7.56
C GLN A 55 -14.54 -15.18 7.30
N TYR A 56 -14.56 -13.85 7.30
CA TYR A 56 -15.78 -13.10 6.97
C TYR A 56 -16.17 -13.27 5.50
N LEU A 57 -15.24 -13.22 4.55
CA LEU A 57 -15.55 -13.46 3.13
C LEU A 57 -16.14 -14.86 2.90
N VAL A 58 -15.56 -15.88 3.52
CA VAL A 58 -16.06 -17.26 3.49
C VAL A 58 -17.45 -17.36 4.11
N GLN A 59 -17.69 -16.72 5.26
CA GLN A 59 -19.00 -16.70 5.90
C GLN A 59 -20.06 -16.11 4.97
N ARG A 60 -19.74 -15.00 4.28
CA ARG A 60 -20.66 -14.30 3.37
C ARG A 60 -20.90 -15.04 2.06
N HIS A 61 -19.91 -15.78 1.58
CA HIS A 61 -20.11 -16.71 0.48
C HIS A 61 -21.06 -17.84 0.89
N LYS A 62 -20.84 -18.46 2.07
CA LYS A 62 -21.68 -19.56 2.57
C LYS A 62 -23.12 -19.12 2.87
N SER A 63 -23.37 -17.84 3.19
CA SER A 63 -24.71 -17.29 3.32
C SER A 63 -25.38 -16.92 1.98
N GLY A 64 -24.68 -17.10 0.86
CA GLY A 64 -25.17 -16.77 -0.49
C GLY A 64 -25.14 -15.27 -0.82
N GLU A 65 -24.46 -14.45 -0.01
CA GLU A 65 -24.40 -13.01 -0.23
C GLU A 65 -23.41 -12.59 -1.32
N ILE A 66 -22.43 -13.43 -1.67
CA ILE A 66 -21.38 -13.13 -2.66
C ILE A 66 -20.90 -14.41 -3.36
N SER A 67 -20.52 -14.29 -4.63
CA SER A 67 -19.84 -15.32 -5.42
C SER A 67 -18.47 -14.80 -5.88
N PHE A 68 -17.49 -15.70 -5.93
CA PHE A 68 -16.12 -15.50 -6.40
C PHE A 68 -15.85 -16.18 -7.74
N ARG A 69 -16.88 -16.73 -8.41
CA ARG A 69 -16.76 -17.46 -9.67
C ARG A 69 -16.10 -16.65 -10.79
N ASP A 70 -16.39 -15.35 -10.84
CA ASP A 70 -15.85 -14.40 -11.82
C ASP A 70 -14.85 -13.42 -11.19
N VAL A 71 -14.18 -13.87 -10.12
CA VAL A 71 -13.04 -13.19 -9.52
C VAL A 71 -11.76 -13.88 -9.99
N VAL A 72 -10.74 -13.08 -10.32
CA VAL A 72 -9.37 -13.53 -10.61
C VAL A 72 -8.47 -13.02 -9.50
N THR A 73 -7.70 -13.90 -8.87
CA THR A 73 -6.87 -13.53 -7.72
C THR A 73 -5.39 -13.57 -8.05
N PHE A 74 -4.63 -12.63 -7.48
CA PHE A 74 -3.18 -12.61 -7.51
C PHE A 74 -2.63 -12.47 -6.09
N ASN A 75 -1.84 -13.44 -5.63
CA ASN A 75 -1.15 -13.34 -4.35
C ASN A 75 0.12 -12.49 -4.45
N MET A 76 0.51 -11.90 -3.32
CA MET A 76 1.69 -11.04 -3.23
C MET A 76 3.02 -11.77 -3.39
N ASP A 77 3.13 -13.00 -2.90
CA ASP A 77 4.41 -13.67 -2.72
C ASP A 77 4.28 -15.19 -2.57
N GLU A 78 5.42 -15.88 -2.69
CA GLU A 78 5.62 -17.29 -2.32
C GLU A 78 7.10 -17.53 -2.00
N TYR A 79 7.40 -18.43 -1.07
CA TYR A 79 8.77 -18.83 -0.78
C TYR A 79 9.41 -19.61 -1.93
N VAL A 80 10.70 -19.38 -2.17
CA VAL A 80 11.48 -20.13 -3.15
C VAL A 80 11.93 -21.46 -2.54
N GLY A 81 11.75 -22.56 -3.28
CA GLY A 81 12.24 -23.89 -2.90
C GLY A 81 11.40 -24.63 -1.86
N ILE A 82 10.27 -24.07 -1.41
CA ILE A 82 9.34 -24.77 -0.52
C ILE A 82 8.38 -25.66 -1.35
N PRO A 83 8.13 -26.92 -1.00
CA PRO A 83 7.12 -27.73 -1.69
C PRO A 83 5.75 -27.04 -1.67
N ARG A 84 5.02 -27.11 -2.79
CA ARG A 84 3.72 -26.43 -2.95
C ARG A 84 2.67 -26.90 -1.94
N ASP A 85 2.74 -28.15 -1.53
CA ASP A 85 1.86 -28.81 -0.57
C ASP A 85 2.39 -28.70 0.88
N HIS A 86 3.55 -28.08 1.08
CA HIS A 86 4.09 -27.85 2.41
C HIS A 86 3.09 -27.01 3.24
N PRO A 87 2.81 -27.35 4.51
CA PRO A 87 1.81 -26.65 5.32
C PRO A 87 2.02 -25.13 5.44
N GLU A 88 3.29 -24.71 5.46
CA GLU A 88 3.71 -23.30 5.58
C GLU A 88 3.97 -22.61 4.23
N SER A 89 3.69 -23.27 3.09
CA SER A 89 3.69 -22.58 1.80
C SER A 89 2.50 -21.62 1.72
N TYR A 90 2.64 -20.55 0.94
CA TYR A 90 1.54 -19.60 0.75
C TYR A 90 0.42 -20.18 -0.14
N HIS A 91 0.75 -21.15 -1.01
CA HIS A 91 -0.24 -22.04 -1.62
C HIS A 91 -1.11 -22.72 -0.55
N SER A 92 -0.53 -23.50 0.36
CA SER A 92 -1.28 -24.18 1.42
C SER A 92 -2.06 -23.21 2.32
N PHE A 93 -1.46 -22.07 2.68
CA PHE A 93 -2.12 -21.04 3.46
C PHE A 93 -3.42 -20.56 2.79
N MET A 94 -3.36 -20.19 1.52
CA MET A 94 -4.52 -19.65 0.81
C MET A 94 -5.61 -20.69 0.60
N TYR A 95 -5.26 -21.94 0.30
CA TYR A 95 -6.23 -23.02 0.20
C TYR A 95 -6.88 -23.34 1.56
N LYS A 96 -6.10 -23.34 2.65
CA LYS A 96 -6.59 -23.57 4.00
C LYS A 96 -7.58 -22.50 4.47
N HIS A 97 -7.25 -21.22 4.22
CA HIS A 97 -8.01 -20.11 4.78
C HIS A 97 -9.09 -19.55 3.87
N PHE A 98 -8.98 -19.72 2.54
CA PHE A 98 -9.88 -19.03 1.61
C PHE A 98 -10.33 -19.91 0.44
N PHE A 99 -9.44 -20.32 -0.46
CA PHE A 99 -9.82 -20.87 -1.78
C PHE A 99 -10.64 -22.16 -1.71
N SER A 100 -10.42 -23.03 -0.71
CA SER A 100 -11.20 -24.27 -0.56
C SER A 100 -12.63 -24.06 -0.04
N HIS A 101 -12.99 -22.83 0.35
CA HIS A 101 -14.25 -22.52 1.03
C HIS A 101 -15.17 -21.60 0.22
N VAL A 102 -14.76 -21.20 -0.98
CA VAL A 102 -15.49 -20.31 -1.90
C VAL A 102 -15.50 -20.90 -3.32
N ASP A 103 -16.37 -20.38 -4.18
CA ASP A 103 -16.58 -20.86 -5.56
C ASP A 103 -15.64 -20.23 -6.61
N VAL A 104 -14.44 -19.80 -6.20
CA VAL A 104 -13.41 -19.30 -7.14
C VAL A 104 -12.93 -20.42 -8.06
N ARG A 105 -12.78 -20.12 -9.36
CA ARG A 105 -12.29 -21.11 -10.32
C ARG A 105 -10.78 -21.35 -10.13
N PRO A 106 -10.29 -22.60 -10.16
CA PRO A 106 -8.87 -22.90 -10.02
C PRO A 106 -7.98 -22.15 -11.02
N ASP A 107 -8.43 -22.01 -12.28
CA ASP A 107 -7.70 -21.29 -13.33
C ASP A 107 -7.61 -19.78 -13.09
N ASN A 108 -8.47 -19.25 -12.22
CA ASN A 108 -8.47 -17.84 -11.83
C ASN A 108 -7.56 -17.56 -10.62
N ILE A 109 -6.97 -18.59 -10.01
CA ILE A 109 -6.05 -18.44 -8.87
C ILE A 109 -4.61 -18.32 -9.38
N ASN A 110 -3.99 -17.17 -9.14
CA ASN A 110 -2.59 -16.92 -9.46
C ASN A 110 -1.78 -16.71 -8.18
N ILE A 111 -0.81 -17.59 -7.97
CA ILE A 111 0.20 -17.50 -6.91
C ILE A 111 1.55 -17.78 -7.59
N LEU A 112 2.57 -17.00 -7.23
CA LEU A 112 3.93 -17.15 -7.76
C LEU A 112 4.43 -18.59 -7.57
N ASN A 113 5.09 -19.14 -8.60
CA ASN A 113 5.71 -20.46 -8.51
C ASN A 113 7.15 -20.36 -7.98
N GLY A 114 7.31 -20.46 -6.66
CA GLY A 114 8.62 -20.48 -6.00
C GLY A 114 9.54 -21.68 -6.35
N ASN A 115 9.04 -22.67 -7.10
CA ASN A 115 9.81 -23.82 -7.59
C ASN A 115 9.99 -23.82 -9.11
N ALA A 116 9.76 -22.68 -9.78
CA ALA A 116 10.02 -22.56 -11.21
C ALA A 116 11.52 -22.74 -11.52
N ALA A 117 11.82 -23.34 -12.68
CA ALA A 117 13.20 -23.54 -13.12
C ALA A 117 13.91 -22.20 -13.39
N ASP A 118 13.17 -21.22 -13.89
CA ASP A 118 13.64 -19.84 -14.08
C ASP A 118 12.71 -18.91 -13.29
N LEU A 119 13.24 -18.41 -12.17
CA LEU A 119 12.52 -17.56 -11.24
C LEU A 119 12.29 -16.15 -11.79
N GLU A 120 13.21 -15.63 -12.62
CA GLU A 120 13.07 -14.30 -13.22
C GLU A 120 11.98 -14.31 -14.30
N LEU A 121 11.96 -15.38 -15.12
CA LEU A 121 10.92 -15.60 -16.10
C LEU A 121 9.54 -15.78 -15.44
N GLU A 122 9.46 -16.50 -14.32
CA GLU A 122 8.22 -16.61 -13.54
C GLU A 122 7.73 -15.23 -13.07
N CYS A 123 8.61 -14.39 -12.52
CA CYS A 123 8.27 -13.02 -12.13
C CYS A 123 7.77 -12.18 -13.31
N HIS A 124 8.44 -12.27 -14.46
CA HIS A 124 8.03 -11.55 -15.68
C HIS A 124 6.65 -12.01 -16.16
N ASN A 125 6.44 -13.33 -16.25
CA ASN A 125 5.16 -13.91 -16.66
C ASN A 125 4.04 -13.54 -15.71
N TYR A 126 4.32 -13.41 -14.42
CA TYR A 126 3.34 -12.98 -13.43
C TYR A 126 2.85 -11.54 -13.68
N GLU A 127 3.77 -10.63 -14.00
CA GLU A 127 3.44 -9.24 -14.39
C GLU A 127 2.63 -9.19 -15.69
N GLU A 128 3.00 -9.98 -16.69
CA GLU A 128 2.27 -10.05 -17.95
C GLU A 128 0.87 -10.65 -17.77
N LYS A 129 0.69 -11.63 -16.89
CA LYS A 129 -0.64 -12.15 -16.51
C LYS A 129 -1.51 -11.07 -15.87
N ILE A 130 -0.96 -10.25 -14.96
CA ILE A 130 -1.69 -9.12 -14.35
C ILE A 130 -2.13 -8.12 -15.43
N LYS A 131 -1.25 -7.78 -16.37
CA LYS A 131 -1.59 -6.87 -17.48
C LYS A 131 -2.64 -7.46 -18.42
N ALA A 132 -2.54 -8.75 -18.75
CA ALA A 132 -3.44 -9.43 -19.66
C ALA A 132 -4.90 -9.42 -19.18
N VAL A 133 -5.13 -9.44 -17.87
CA VAL A 133 -6.47 -9.34 -17.28
C VAL A 133 -6.92 -7.90 -17.01
N GLY A 134 -6.16 -6.89 -17.45
CA GLY A 134 -6.53 -5.47 -17.34
C GLY A 134 -6.07 -4.77 -16.06
N GLY A 135 -5.16 -5.39 -15.30
CA GLY A 135 -4.63 -4.88 -14.03
C GLY A 135 -5.50 -5.24 -12.83
N ILE A 136 -5.00 -4.90 -11.63
CA ILE A 136 -5.67 -5.23 -10.36
C ILE A 136 -6.72 -4.16 -10.03
N GLU A 137 -7.95 -4.58 -9.76
CA GLU A 137 -9.04 -3.68 -9.38
C GLU A 137 -8.93 -3.26 -7.91
N LEU A 138 -8.65 -4.22 -7.02
CA LEU A 138 -8.43 -3.96 -5.61
C LEU A 138 -7.28 -4.83 -5.12
N PHE A 139 -6.29 -4.24 -4.46
CA PHE A 139 -5.20 -4.95 -3.82
C PHE A 139 -5.37 -4.88 -2.30
N LEU A 140 -5.69 -6.01 -1.66
CA LEU A 140 -5.67 -6.14 -0.20
C LEU A 140 -4.23 -6.43 0.24
N GLY A 141 -3.72 -5.65 1.19
CA GLY A 141 -2.38 -5.82 1.75
C GLY A 141 -2.35 -5.79 3.26
N GLY A 142 -1.23 -6.22 3.82
CA GLY A 142 -0.87 -6.00 5.21
C GLY A 142 0.45 -5.23 5.30
N ILE A 143 0.91 -4.98 6.53
CA ILE A 143 2.19 -4.34 6.80
C ILE A 143 3.04 -5.19 7.74
N GLY A 144 4.36 -5.24 7.52
CA GLY A 144 5.33 -5.72 8.51
C GLY A 144 5.54 -4.76 9.69
N PRO A 145 6.13 -5.20 10.81
CA PRO A 145 6.50 -4.31 11.91
C PRO A 145 7.60 -3.29 11.54
N ASP A 146 8.32 -3.54 10.46
CA ASP A 146 9.33 -2.69 9.81
C ASP A 146 8.75 -1.84 8.67
N GLY A 147 7.43 -1.89 8.43
CA GLY A 147 6.77 -1.14 7.36
C GLY A 147 6.81 -1.79 5.97
N HIS A 148 7.24 -3.05 5.84
CA HIS A 148 7.24 -3.72 4.55
C HIS A 148 5.83 -4.02 4.04
N ILE A 149 5.65 -3.99 2.72
CA ILE A 149 4.51 -4.56 2.01
C ILE A 149 4.97 -5.77 1.19
N ALA A 150 4.27 -6.91 1.30
CA ALA A 150 4.76 -8.20 0.79
C ALA A 150 6.19 -8.46 1.33
N PHE A 151 7.09 -9.06 0.55
CA PHE A 151 8.52 -9.12 0.90
C PHE A 151 9.32 -7.90 0.42
N ASN A 152 8.69 -6.73 0.23
CA ASN A 152 9.41 -5.48 -0.05
C ASN A 152 9.99 -4.89 1.24
N GLU A 153 11.04 -5.54 1.73
CA GLU A 153 11.78 -5.17 2.93
C GLU A 153 12.41 -3.77 2.85
N PRO A 154 12.77 -3.17 4.00
CA PRO A 154 13.47 -1.89 4.06
C PRO A 154 14.66 -1.82 3.10
N GLY A 155 14.72 -0.73 2.34
CA GLY A 155 15.72 -0.52 1.28
C GLY A 155 15.26 -0.96 -0.11
N SER A 156 14.12 -1.65 -0.24
CA SER A 156 13.56 -2.01 -1.54
C SER A 156 13.17 -0.78 -2.36
N SER A 157 13.46 -0.80 -3.66
CA SER A 157 13.05 0.28 -4.57
C SER A 157 11.53 0.49 -4.54
N LEU A 158 11.09 1.74 -4.37
CA LEU A 158 9.66 2.09 -4.43
C LEU A 158 9.06 1.94 -5.83
N LYS A 159 9.91 1.83 -6.87
CA LYS A 159 9.50 1.53 -8.26
C LYS A 159 9.72 0.06 -8.64
N SER A 160 9.97 -0.81 -7.66
CA SER A 160 10.24 -2.22 -7.91
C SER A 160 9.05 -2.93 -8.57
N ARG A 161 9.38 -3.92 -9.41
CA ARG A 161 8.45 -4.92 -9.98
C ARG A 161 8.59 -6.25 -9.25
N THR A 162 7.75 -7.20 -9.67
CA THR A 162 7.83 -8.59 -9.22
C THR A 162 9.23 -9.15 -9.45
N ARG A 163 9.83 -9.74 -8.40
CA ARG A 163 11.23 -10.18 -8.41
C ARG A 163 11.51 -11.25 -7.36
N VAL A 164 12.66 -11.90 -7.50
CA VAL A 164 13.28 -12.68 -6.43
C VAL A 164 13.81 -11.73 -5.35
N LYS A 165 13.56 -12.07 -4.09
CA LYS A 165 14.02 -11.30 -2.94
C LYS A 165 14.60 -12.23 -1.88
N THR A 166 15.83 -11.95 -1.47
CA THR A 166 16.44 -12.54 -0.28
C THR A 166 15.78 -11.96 0.96
N LEU A 167 15.38 -12.84 1.89
CA LEU A 167 14.77 -12.44 3.15
C LEU A 167 15.82 -11.89 4.11
N ALA A 168 15.52 -10.78 4.77
CA ALA A 168 16.28 -10.21 5.86
C ALA A 168 16.24 -11.12 7.09
N TYR A 169 17.24 -10.97 7.95
CA TYR A 169 17.35 -11.75 9.18
C TYR A 169 16.12 -11.60 10.08
N ASP A 170 15.57 -10.39 10.21
CA ASP A 170 14.37 -10.14 11.02
C ASP A 170 13.13 -10.88 10.47
N THR A 171 13.01 -10.98 9.15
CA THR A 171 11.94 -11.76 8.48
C THR A 171 12.10 -13.25 8.75
N ILE A 172 13.34 -13.76 8.64
CA ILE A 172 13.66 -15.16 8.95
C ILE A 172 13.33 -15.47 10.42
N LEU A 173 13.73 -14.59 11.34
CA LEU A 173 13.45 -14.72 12.77
C LEU A 173 11.95 -14.70 13.06
N ALA A 174 11.20 -13.75 12.49
CA ALA A 174 9.76 -13.66 12.67
C ALA A 174 9.00 -14.87 12.10
N ASN A 175 9.47 -15.44 11.00
CA ASN A 175 8.83 -16.58 10.34
C ASN A 175 9.26 -17.93 10.92
N SER A 176 10.39 -18.00 11.63
CA SER A 176 10.87 -19.23 12.28
C SER A 176 9.82 -19.91 13.17
N ARG A 177 8.91 -19.14 13.78
CA ARG A 177 7.77 -19.66 14.56
C ARG A 177 6.87 -20.65 13.80
N PHE A 178 6.82 -20.52 12.47
CA PHE A 178 6.05 -21.41 11.58
C PHE A 178 6.85 -22.66 11.20
N PHE A 179 8.18 -22.59 11.26
CA PHE A 179 9.11 -23.68 10.92
C PHE A 179 9.72 -24.32 12.19
N GLY A 180 8.88 -24.54 13.20
CA GLY A 180 9.28 -25.21 14.44
C GLY A 180 10.32 -24.44 15.27
N ASN A 181 10.38 -23.11 15.14
CA ASN A 181 11.42 -22.24 15.70
C ASN A 181 12.85 -22.56 15.22
N ASN A 182 12.98 -23.19 14.04
CA ASN A 182 14.27 -23.48 13.43
C ASN A 182 14.54 -22.52 12.26
N LEU A 183 15.55 -21.66 12.42
CA LEU A 183 15.96 -20.68 11.41
C LEU A 183 16.44 -21.33 10.11
N ASP A 184 17.05 -22.52 10.18
CA ASP A 184 17.60 -23.21 9.01
C ASP A 184 16.52 -23.82 8.11
N GLN A 185 15.30 -23.99 8.65
CA GLN A 185 14.16 -24.49 7.88
C GLN A 185 13.39 -23.38 7.16
N VAL A 186 13.66 -22.11 7.49
CA VAL A 186 13.01 -20.98 6.83
C VAL A 186 13.64 -20.77 5.46
N PRO A 187 12.85 -20.73 4.37
CA PRO A 187 13.37 -20.42 3.04
C PRO A 187 14.09 -19.07 3.03
N ARG A 188 15.26 -19.01 2.39
CA ARG A 188 16.10 -17.79 2.39
C ARG A 188 15.69 -16.76 1.33
N MET A 189 14.87 -17.17 0.36
CA MET A 189 14.42 -16.35 -0.75
C MET A 189 12.91 -16.52 -0.93
N ALA A 190 12.28 -15.49 -1.48
CA ALA A 190 10.89 -15.49 -1.90
C ALA A 190 10.75 -14.82 -3.26
N LEU A 191 9.72 -15.20 -4.01
CA LEU A 191 9.20 -14.39 -5.10
C LEU A 191 8.19 -13.43 -4.51
N THR A 192 8.23 -12.17 -4.91
CA THR A 192 7.31 -11.15 -4.39
C THR A 192 6.97 -10.12 -5.44
N VAL A 193 5.72 -9.66 -5.44
CA VAL A 193 5.30 -8.49 -6.20
C VAL A 193 6.07 -7.26 -5.75
N GLY A 194 6.35 -6.35 -6.68
CA GLY A 194 7.04 -5.11 -6.37
C GLY A 194 6.14 -4.08 -5.72
N VAL A 195 6.75 -3.06 -5.12
CA VAL A 195 6.01 -1.90 -4.58
C VAL A 195 5.18 -1.24 -5.69
N GLN A 196 5.76 -1.05 -6.88
CA GLN A 196 5.04 -0.46 -8.00
C GLN A 196 3.94 -1.38 -8.51
N THR A 197 4.13 -2.70 -8.49
CA THR A 197 3.10 -3.68 -8.86
C THR A 197 1.85 -3.54 -8.00
N VAL A 198 2.02 -3.27 -6.70
CA VAL A 198 0.88 -2.97 -5.80
C VAL A 198 0.28 -1.59 -6.10
N LEU A 199 1.11 -0.57 -6.28
CA LEU A 199 0.66 0.81 -6.55
C LEU A 199 0.00 0.98 -7.93
N ASP A 200 0.19 0.04 -8.85
CA ASP A 200 -0.50 0.02 -10.15
C ASP A 200 -1.96 -0.47 -10.04
N ALA A 201 -2.37 -1.00 -8.89
CA ALA A 201 -3.77 -1.35 -8.65
C ALA A 201 -4.66 -0.11 -8.69
N ARG A 202 -5.93 -0.27 -9.09
CA ARG A 202 -6.88 0.86 -9.10
C ARG A 202 -7.22 1.32 -7.68
N GLU A 203 -7.23 0.39 -6.74
CA GLU A 203 -7.45 0.62 -5.32
C GLU A 203 -6.53 -0.25 -4.47
N VAL A 204 -5.98 0.30 -3.39
CA VAL A 204 -5.15 -0.43 -2.43
C VAL A 204 -5.73 -0.29 -1.03
N VAL A 205 -6.06 -1.42 -0.41
CA VAL A 205 -6.64 -1.51 0.93
C VAL A 205 -5.66 -2.24 1.85
N ILE A 206 -5.28 -1.62 2.96
CA ILE A 206 -4.32 -2.19 3.91
C ILE A 206 -5.00 -2.45 5.25
N ILE A 207 -4.81 -3.65 5.78
CA ILE A 207 -5.18 -3.99 7.16
C ILE A 207 -3.97 -3.89 8.09
N ILE A 208 -4.11 -3.19 9.22
CA ILE A 208 -3.06 -3.06 10.24
C ILE A 208 -3.68 -3.21 11.62
N THR A 209 -3.34 -4.29 12.33
CA THR A 209 -3.94 -4.58 13.64
C THR A 209 -2.88 -4.88 14.69
N GLY A 210 -3.06 -4.33 15.88
CA GLY A 210 -2.26 -4.57 17.08
C GLY A 210 -1.12 -3.58 17.30
N ALA A 211 -0.77 -3.37 18.57
CA ALA A 211 0.21 -2.39 19.03
C ALA A 211 1.60 -2.57 18.41
N HIS A 212 2.01 -3.81 18.15
CA HIS A 212 3.29 -4.15 17.51
C HIS A 212 3.47 -3.61 16.09
N LYS A 213 2.41 -3.04 15.48
CA LYS A 213 2.46 -2.37 14.15
C LYS A 213 2.31 -0.85 14.24
N ALA A 214 2.13 -0.29 15.44
CA ALA A 214 1.85 1.14 15.61
C ALA A 214 2.99 2.04 15.10
N LEU A 215 4.24 1.65 15.38
CA LEU A 215 5.42 2.38 14.88
C LEU A 215 5.46 2.37 13.35
N ALA A 216 5.23 1.22 12.72
CA ALA A 216 5.23 1.10 11.27
C ALA A 216 4.13 1.96 10.64
N LEU A 217 2.93 1.96 11.22
CA LEU A 217 1.84 2.85 10.79
C LEU A 217 2.28 4.31 10.86
N GLN A 218 2.74 4.78 12.02
CA GLN A 218 3.22 6.15 12.26
C GLN A 218 4.22 6.59 11.19
N LYS A 219 5.25 5.77 10.93
CA LYS A 219 6.27 6.07 9.93
C LYS A 219 5.71 6.14 8.51
N CYS A 220 4.72 5.31 8.19
CA CYS A 220 4.14 5.26 6.86
C CYS A 220 3.11 6.37 6.57
N ILE A 221 2.42 6.90 7.58
CA ILE A 221 1.39 7.94 7.37
C ILE A 221 1.79 9.35 7.83
N GLU A 222 2.61 9.48 8.87
CA GLU A 222 3.08 10.78 9.35
C GLU A 222 4.51 11.11 8.90
N GLY A 223 5.29 10.08 8.55
CA GLY A 223 6.60 10.24 7.91
C GLY A 223 6.48 10.62 6.43
N GLY A 224 7.61 11.03 5.85
CA GLY A 224 7.72 11.18 4.39
C GLY A 224 7.84 9.84 3.68
N VAL A 225 7.59 9.84 2.36
CA VAL A 225 7.83 8.68 1.50
C VAL A 225 9.29 8.25 1.61
N ASN A 226 9.52 7.00 2.03
CA ASN A 226 10.84 6.48 2.37
C ASN A 226 10.93 4.97 2.05
N HIS A 227 11.96 4.57 1.31
CA HIS A 227 12.20 3.16 0.97
C HIS A 227 12.54 2.25 2.17
N MET A 228 12.85 2.82 3.33
CA MET A 228 12.99 2.09 4.59
C MET A 228 11.64 1.68 5.19
N TRP A 229 10.57 2.35 4.78
CA TRP A 229 9.19 2.08 5.19
C TRP A 229 8.36 1.95 3.91
N THR A 230 8.47 0.83 3.20
CA THR A 230 8.01 0.75 1.80
C THR A 230 6.52 1.03 1.63
N LEU A 231 5.68 0.75 2.63
CA LEU A 231 4.27 1.13 2.62
C LEU A 231 4.03 2.66 2.60
N SER A 232 4.99 3.49 3.03
CA SER A 232 4.90 4.96 2.92
C SER A 232 4.68 5.44 1.47
N SER A 233 5.07 4.64 0.47
CA SER A 233 4.80 4.91 -0.94
C SER A 233 3.30 5.01 -1.27
N LEU A 234 2.44 4.41 -0.45
CA LEU A 234 0.98 4.49 -0.55
C LEU A 234 0.44 5.93 -0.46
N GLN A 235 1.21 6.85 0.14
CA GLN A 235 0.88 8.29 0.13
C GLN A 235 0.80 8.88 -1.29
N SER A 236 1.45 8.26 -2.26
CA SER A 236 1.43 8.68 -3.67
C SER A 236 0.33 8.00 -4.49
N HIS A 237 -0.37 7.03 -3.91
CA HIS A 237 -1.44 6.30 -4.59
C HIS A 237 -2.73 7.15 -4.68
N PRO A 238 -3.48 7.12 -5.80
CA PRO A 238 -4.69 7.94 -5.96
C PRO A 238 -5.86 7.48 -5.08
N HIS A 239 -5.99 6.17 -4.83
CA HIS A 239 -7.09 5.57 -4.06
C HIS A 239 -6.60 4.62 -2.95
N PRO A 240 -5.91 5.13 -1.91
CA PRO A 240 -5.47 4.29 -0.81
C PRO A 240 -6.49 4.27 0.33
N MET A 241 -6.62 3.11 0.98
CA MET A 241 -7.36 2.94 2.23
C MET A 241 -6.52 2.17 3.23
N ILE A 242 -6.42 2.67 4.45
CA ILE A 242 -5.83 1.92 5.57
C ILE A 242 -6.94 1.72 6.60
N VAL A 243 -7.16 0.48 7.02
CA VAL A 243 -8.10 0.11 8.08
C VAL A 243 -7.30 -0.46 9.24
N VAL A 244 -7.52 0.11 10.42
CA VAL A 244 -6.74 -0.18 11.62
C VAL A 244 -7.64 -0.47 12.82
N ASP A 245 -7.13 -1.22 13.80
CA ASP A 245 -7.69 -1.23 15.15
C ASP A 245 -7.17 -0.07 16.00
N GLU A 246 -7.72 0.15 17.19
CA GLU A 246 -7.26 1.21 18.10
C GLU A 246 -5.79 1.02 18.51
N ASP A 247 -5.39 -0.21 18.81
CA ASP A 247 -4.02 -0.54 19.24
C ASP A 247 -2.96 -0.18 18.20
N ALA A 248 -3.25 -0.33 16.90
CA ALA A 248 -2.33 0.10 15.85
C ALA A 248 -2.15 1.63 15.79
N THR A 249 -2.98 2.42 16.47
CA THR A 249 -2.89 3.90 16.46
C THR A 249 -2.06 4.49 17.59
N LEU A 250 -1.50 3.68 18.49
CA LEU A 250 -0.84 4.13 19.72
C LEU A 250 0.32 5.12 19.50
N GLU A 251 1.04 5.01 18.39
CA GLU A 251 2.18 5.89 18.05
C GLU A 251 1.75 7.11 17.22
N LEU A 252 0.47 7.22 16.83
CA LEU A 252 -0.02 8.35 16.03
C LEU A 252 -0.25 9.58 16.88
N GLN A 253 -0.07 10.75 16.26
CA GLN A 253 -0.45 12.00 16.90
C GLN A 253 -1.97 12.03 17.11
N VAL A 254 -2.39 12.50 18.29
CA VAL A 254 -3.80 12.71 18.64
C VAL A 254 -4.54 13.54 17.58
N LYS A 255 -3.85 14.51 16.96
CA LYS A 255 -4.42 15.32 15.88
C LYS A 255 -4.74 14.47 14.65
N THR A 256 -3.84 13.57 14.25
CA THR A 256 -4.03 12.63 13.14
C THR A 256 -5.25 11.76 13.39
N VAL A 257 -5.34 11.14 14.57
CA VAL A 257 -6.47 10.30 14.96
C VAL A 257 -7.78 11.09 14.92
N LYS A 258 -7.84 12.25 15.59
CA LYS A 258 -9.06 13.09 15.66
C LYS A 258 -9.55 13.56 14.29
N VAL A 259 -8.64 13.90 13.37
CA VAL A 259 -9.00 14.28 12.00
C VAL A 259 -9.73 13.11 11.35
N HIS A 260 -9.14 11.91 11.35
CA HIS A 260 -9.72 10.76 10.65
C HIS A 260 -10.98 10.21 11.33
N SER A 261 -11.05 10.21 12.67
CA SER A 261 -12.27 9.84 13.40
C SER A 261 -13.44 10.78 13.10
N ARG A 262 -13.20 12.08 12.87
CA ARG A 262 -14.26 13.03 12.49
C ARG A 262 -14.82 12.79 11.08
N TYR A 263 -14.00 12.29 10.16
CA TYR A 263 -14.42 11.96 8.79
C TYR A 263 -14.93 10.52 8.65
N GLN A 264 -14.89 9.70 9.70
CA GLN A 264 -15.42 8.33 9.65
C GLN A 264 -16.88 8.21 9.26
N PRO A 265 -17.81 9.07 9.76
CA PRO A 265 -19.20 8.99 9.34
C PRO A 265 -19.34 9.15 7.82
N LEU A 266 -18.50 9.97 7.18
CA LEU A 266 -18.48 10.12 5.72
C LEU A 266 -17.91 8.89 5.01
N ALA A 267 -16.91 8.21 5.58
CA ALA A 267 -16.43 6.93 5.07
C ALA A 267 -17.44 5.78 5.27
N GLN A 268 -18.28 5.87 6.29
CA GLN A 268 -19.39 4.95 6.55
C GLN A 268 -20.53 5.19 5.55
N ILE A 269 -20.80 6.45 5.19
CA ILE A 269 -21.64 6.87 4.06
C ILE A 269 -21.04 6.46 2.70
N ILE A 270 -19.84 5.89 2.57
CA ILE A 270 -19.45 5.24 1.30
C ILE A 270 -19.92 3.77 1.29
N VAL A 271 -20.03 3.14 2.46
CA VAL A 271 -20.44 1.73 2.61
C VAL A 271 -21.96 1.59 2.77
N GLU A 272 -22.65 2.55 3.40
CA GLU A 272 -24.09 2.52 3.66
C GLU A 272 -25.01 2.80 2.45
N PRO A 273 -24.82 3.84 1.63
CA PRO A 273 -25.67 4.09 0.46
C PRO A 273 -25.40 3.10 -0.69
N LEU A 274 -24.35 2.28 -0.63
CA LEU A 274 -24.19 1.13 -1.53
C LEU A 274 -25.13 -0.03 -1.19
N LYS A 275 -25.59 -0.14 0.08
CA LYS A 275 -26.62 -1.12 0.48
C LYS A 275 -28.04 -0.71 0.09
N LEU A 276 -28.28 0.58 -0.14
CA LEU A 276 -29.61 1.11 -0.46
C LEU A 276 -29.71 1.53 -1.93
N LYS A 277 -29.82 0.55 -2.84
CA LYS A 277 -30.54 0.76 -4.11
C LYS A 277 -31.37 -0.46 -4.50
N HIS A 278 -32.60 -0.48 -3.98
CA HIS A 278 -33.78 -0.63 -4.82
C HIS A 278 -34.76 0.52 -4.46
N GLU A 279 -34.97 1.43 -5.41
CA GLU A 279 -36.14 2.34 -5.58
C GLU A 279 -36.32 3.71 -4.88
N GLN A 280 -35.56 4.18 -3.88
CA GLN A 280 -35.97 5.43 -3.18
C GLN A 280 -34.95 6.57 -3.02
N TYR A 281 -34.09 6.85 -4.02
CA TYR A 281 -32.97 7.80 -3.84
C TYR A 281 -33.14 9.25 -4.38
N PHE A 282 -34.36 9.76 -4.56
CA PHE A 282 -34.54 11.17 -4.98
C PHE A 282 -35.30 12.08 -4.02
N LYS A 283 -35.76 11.61 -2.86
CA LYS A 283 -36.50 12.44 -1.89
C LYS A 283 -35.75 12.80 -0.60
N SER A 284 -34.56 12.24 -0.37
CA SER A 284 -33.95 12.26 0.96
C SER A 284 -32.98 13.41 1.21
N ILE A 285 -32.41 14.02 0.18
CA ILE A 285 -31.35 15.05 0.35
C ILE A 285 -31.94 16.38 0.87
N GLU A 286 -33.09 16.83 0.36
CA GLU A 286 -33.73 18.06 0.85
C GLU A 286 -34.30 17.90 2.26
N MET A 287 -34.81 16.71 2.59
CA MET A 287 -35.42 16.42 3.88
C MET A 287 -34.38 16.43 5.01
N VAL A 288 -33.24 15.76 4.79
CA VAL A 288 -32.15 15.68 5.78
C VAL A 288 -31.47 17.05 5.98
N ALA A 289 -31.34 17.86 4.92
CA ALA A 289 -30.82 19.22 5.03
C ALA A 289 -31.72 20.14 5.89
N SER A 290 -33.04 19.91 5.85
CA SER A 290 -34.01 20.67 6.64
C SER A 290 -34.06 20.26 8.12
N GLU A 291 -33.90 18.96 8.42
CA GLU A 291 -33.87 18.44 9.80
C GLU A 291 -32.58 18.83 10.55
N LEU A 292 -31.45 18.96 9.85
CA LEU A 292 -30.16 19.37 10.41
C LEU A 292 -29.98 20.90 10.49
N GLY A 293 -31.01 21.69 10.20
CA GLY A 293 -30.99 23.15 10.37
C GLY A 293 -30.15 23.92 9.34
N PHE A 294 -29.71 23.27 8.26
CA PHE A 294 -28.99 23.95 7.17
C PHE A 294 -29.99 24.65 6.23
N ARG A 295 -30.40 25.89 6.56
CA ARG A 295 -31.12 26.76 5.62
C ARG A 295 -30.14 27.37 4.61
N GLN A 296 -30.02 26.76 3.44
CA GLN A 296 -29.42 27.42 2.28
C GLN A 296 -30.40 28.48 1.75
N LYS A 297 -30.12 29.78 1.99
CA LYS A 297 -30.83 30.87 1.31
C LYS A 297 -30.25 31.03 -0.10
N LEU A 298 -30.91 30.44 -1.08
CA LEU A 298 -30.66 30.73 -2.49
C LEU A 298 -31.26 32.11 -2.85
N PRO A 299 -30.57 32.94 -3.65
CA PRO A 299 -31.12 34.22 -4.11
C PRO A 299 -32.30 33.97 -5.06
N ARG A 300 -33.40 34.70 -4.85
CA ARG A 300 -34.60 34.62 -5.70
C ARG A 300 -34.30 35.13 -7.12
N LYS A 301 -34.64 34.32 -8.12
CA LYS A 301 -34.81 34.73 -9.52
C LYS A 301 -35.83 35.90 -9.55
N ARG A 302 -35.45 37.02 -10.18
CA ARG A 302 -36.42 38.03 -10.61
C ARG A 302 -37.06 37.54 -11.90
N ASP A 303 -38.39 37.48 -11.90
CA ASP A 303 -39.19 37.26 -13.09
C ASP A 303 -39.09 38.46 -14.03
N SER A 304 -39.12 38.14 -15.32
CA SER A 304 -39.06 39.00 -16.49
C SER A 304 -40.27 39.94 -16.59
N LEU A 305 -40.00 41.22 -16.88
CA LEU A 305 -40.92 42.10 -17.59
C LEU A 305 -40.16 42.79 -18.72
N VAL A 306 -40.77 42.71 -19.90
CA VAL A 306 -40.35 43.30 -21.17
C VAL A 306 -40.67 44.80 -21.14
N ASP A 307 -39.76 45.65 -21.59
CA ASP A 307 -40.15 46.89 -22.29
C ASP A 307 -39.07 47.31 -23.30
N GLU A 308 -39.54 47.81 -24.43
CA GLU A 308 -38.77 48.12 -25.64
C GLU A 308 -37.95 49.43 -25.52
N GLY A 309 -36.83 49.48 -26.26
CA GLY A 309 -36.34 50.72 -26.87
C GLY A 309 -35.44 51.63 -26.01
N ALA A 310 -34.12 51.47 -26.13
CA ALA A 310 -33.17 52.58 -26.23
C ALA A 310 -31.76 52.10 -26.61
N LEU A 311 -31.33 52.42 -27.83
CA LEU A 311 -29.94 52.43 -28.26
C LEU A 311 -29.15 53.45 -27.42
N LEU A 312 -28.22 52.99 -26.58
CA LEU A 312 -27.13 53.83 -26.07
C LEU A 312 -25.85 53.00 -25.87
N VAL A 313 -24.87 53.25 -26.74
CA VAL A 313 -23.46 52.83 -26.59
C VAL A 313 -22.84 53.58 -25.41
N PRO A 314 -22.01 52.94 -24.55
CA PRO A 314 -21.07 53.70 -23.73
C PRO A 314 -19.61 53.46 -24.12
N ALA A 315 -18.94 54.62 -24.14
CA ALA A 315 -17.56 54.89 -24.41
C ALA A 315 -16.56 54.28 -23.42
N ARG A 316 -15.30 54.30 -23.89
CA ARG A 316 -14.03 54.06 -23.20
C ARG A 316 -13.99 54.62 -21.76
N TYR A 317 -13.44 53.82 -20.85
CA TYR A 317 -12.86 54.32 -19.59
C TYR A 317 -11.35 54.11 -19.56
N GLN A 318 -10.66 55.17 -19.19
CA GLN A 318 -9.21 55.36 -19.10
C GLN A 318 -8.64 54.58 -17.91
N THR A 319 -7.54 53.86 -18.11
CA THR A 319 -6.68 53.33 -17.05
C THR A 319 -5.68 54.40 -16.62
N THR A 320 -5.77 54.84 -15.36
CA THR A 320 -4.76 55.65 -14.68
C THR A 320 -3.53 54.79 -14.39
N GLY A 321 -2.36 55.32 -14.75
CA GLY A 321 -1.08 54.64 -14.66
C GLY A 321 -0.53 54.57 -13.25
N ILE A 322 -0.19 53.35 -12.81
CA ILE A 322 0.89 53.07 -11.87
C ILE A 322 1.66 51.89 -12.49
N SER A 323 2.90 52.15 -12.90
CA SER A 323 3.81 51.16 -13.50
C SER A 323 4.62 50.49 -12.39
N LEU A 324 4.49 49.17 -12.25
CA LEU A 324 5.41 48.35 -11.48
C LEU A 324 6.34 47.64 -12.48
N ALA A 325 7.60 48.07 -12.53
CA ALA A 325 8.61 47.50 -13.40
C ALA A 325 8.97 46.07 -12.94
N VAL A 326 8.78 45.12 -13.85
CA VAL A 326 9.24 43.73 -13.72
C VAL A 326 10.71 43.69 -14.10
N PRO A 327 11.64 43.23 -13.23
CA PRO A 327 13.03 43.05 -13.63
C PRO A 327 13.12 41.91 -14.66
N GLN A 328 13.65 42.20 -15.85
CA GLN A 328 14.04 41.16 -16.82
C GLN A 328 15.25 40.40 -16.26
N GLN A 329 15.10 39.10 -16.03
CA GLN A 329 16.25 38.23 -15.76
C GLN A 329 17.00 37.98 -17.07
N ASP A 330 18.28 38.37 -17.06
CA ASP A 330 19.24 38.15 -18.12
C ASP A 330 19.57 36.65 -18.22
N ILE A 331 19.14 36.01 -19.30
CA ILE A 331 19.43 34.60 -19.59
C ILE A 331 20.76 34.56 -20.34
N SER A 332 21.84 34.89 -19.65
CA SER A 332 23.18 34.61 -20.15
C SER A 332 24.13 34.21 -19.02
N ARG A 333 24.61 32.96 -19.12
CA ARG A 333 25.73 32.33 -18.38
C ARG A 333 25.45 31.86 -16.94
N SER A 334 25.14 30.56 -16.83
CA SER A 334 25.81 29.71 -15.84
C SER A 334 26.08 28.35 -16.47
N ALA A 335 27.35 27.96 -16.52
CA ALA A 335 27.79 26.65 -16.99
C ALA A 335 27.38 25.58 -15.96
N SER A 336 26.81 24.48 -16.44
CA SER A 336 26.61 23.28 -15.63
C SER A 336 27.97 22.78 -15.11
N PRO A 337 28.08 22.33 -13.85
CA PRO A 337 29.32 21.72 -13.38
C PRO A 337 29.52 20.38 -14.10
N VAL A 338 30.68 20.24 -14.75
CA VAL A 338 31.16 18.98 -15.31
C VAL A 338 31.62 18.11 -14.14
N PHE A 339 31.09 16.89 -14.03
CA PHE A 339 31.58 15.90 -13.06
C PHE A 339 32.90 15.32 -13.55
N GLU A 340 33.97 15.51 -12.79
CA GLU A 340 35.23 14.80 -13.01
C GLU A 340 35.17 13.38 -12.41
N PRO A 341 35.72 12.35 -13.08
CA PRO A 341 35.89 11.04 -12.51
C PRO A 341 36.92 11.06 -11.37
N MET A 342 36.69 10.24 -10.34
CA MET A 342 37.52 10.04 -9.14
C MET A 342 38.87 9.34 -9.45
N SER A 343 39.61 9.81 -10.44
CA SER A 343 40.96 9.34 -10.78
C SER A 343 42.00 10.47 -10.86
N ALA A 344 41.63 11.72 -10.53
CA ALA A 344 42.49 12.90 -10.67
C ALA A 344 42.88 13.57 -9.33
N ARG A 345 43.02 12.79 -8.25
CA ARG A 345 43.53 13.30 -6.96
C ARG A 345 44.78 12.54 -6.50
N ILE A 346 45.76 12.40 -7.37
CA ILE A 346 47.13 12.08 -6.95
C ILE A 346 48.10 12.71 -7.94
N ASP A 347 48.59 13.90 -7.60
CA ASP A 347 49.89 14.46 -8.00
C ASP A 347 50.33 15.24 -6.74
N GLY A 348 51.45 15.03 -6.06
CA GLY A 348 52.53 14.08 -6.15
C GLY A 348 53.51 14.51 -5.06
N GLU A 349 53.78 13.64 -4.10
CA GLU A 349 55.01 13.56 -3.30
C GLU A 349 54.90 12.24 -2.53
N ASP A 350 55.96 11.43 -2.57
CA ASP A 350 56.10 10.09 -1.98
C ASP A 350 55.53 8.89 -2.77
N ALA A 351 55.86 8.79 -4.06
CA ALA A 351 55.78 7.55 -4.82
C ALA A 351 57.17 7.03 -5.22
N GLU A 352 58.06 6.82 -4.24
CA GLU A 352 59.29 6.04 -4.43
C GLU A 352 59.77 5.41 -3.10
N ALA A 353 58.95 4.54 -2.51
CA ALA A 353 59.46 3.53 -1.58
C ALA A 353 58.43 2.40 -1.38
N ARG A 354 58.90 1.16 -1.57
CA ARG A 354 58.29 -0.11 -1.12
C ARG A 354 57.29 -0.76 -2.07
N VAL A 355 57.84 -1.20 -3.20
CA VAL A 355 57.58 -2.55 -3.69
C VAL A 355 58.16 -3.56 -2.68
N SER A 356 57.44 -4.67 -2.50
CA SER A 356 57.80 -5.92 -1.79
C SER A 356 57.25 -6.11 -0.37
N GLN A 357 56.33 -7.07 -0.25
CA GLN A 357 56.16 -8.11 0.79
C GLN A 357 54.68 -8.55 0.78
N SER A 358 54.33 -9.51 -0.08
CA SER A 358 54.20 -10.95 0.24
C SER A 358 53.10 -11.23 1.27
N TRP A 359 51.96 -11.70 0.73
CA TRP A 359 50.88 -12.35 1.47
C TRP A 359 51.35 -13.73 1.90
N ASP A 360 51.59 -13.93 3.19
CA ASP A 360 51.64 -15.26 3.81
C ASP A 360 51.36 -15.15 5.32
N ALA A 361 50.56 -16.10 5.81
CA ALA A 361 50.34 -16.49 7.21
C ALA A 361 49.55 -15.54 8.15
N VAL A 362 48.27 -15.87 8.38
CA VAL A 362 47.59 -15.63 9.65
C VAL A 362 47.16 -16.98 10.19
N GLU A 363 47.94 -17.52 11.12
CA GLU A 363 47.60 -18.66 11.98
C GLU A 363 47.26 -18.18 13.39
N ASP A 364 46.36 -18.95 14.01
CA ASP A 364 45.75 -18.85 15.34
C ASP A 364 46.65 -18.41 16.50
N GLN A 365 46.09 -17.59 17.41
CA GLN A 365 46.36 -17.70 18.86
C GLN A 365 45.14 -17.35 19.74
N PRO A 366 45.04 -17.95 20.96
CA PRO A 366 43.76 -18.29 21.58
C PRO A 366 43.30 -17.34 22.71
N SER A 367 42.02 -17.48 23.03
CA SER A 367 41.24 -16.80 24.07
C SER A 367 41.83 -16.86 25.48
N VAL A 368 41.91 -15.71 26.15
CA VAL A 368 42.17 -15.60 27.60
C VAL A 368 40.85 -15.37 28.35
N ARG A 369 40.55 -16.29 29.28
CA ARG A 369 39.45 -16.24 30.26
C ARG A 369 39.71 -15.13 31.29
N MET A 370 38.74 -14.24 31.51
CA MET A 370 38.69 -13.36 32.68
C MET A 370 37.75 -13.97 33.73
N SER A 371 38.33 -14.41 34.84
CA SER A 371 37.63 -14.90 36.03
C SER A 371 37.18 -13.74 36.92
N ALA A 372 35.96 -13.85 37.44
CA ALA A 372 35.39 -13.02 38.48
C ALA A 372 36.22 -13.02 39.78
N ARG A 373 36.32 -11.87 40.44
CA ARG A 373 36.55 -11.78 41.89
C ARG A 373 35.58 -10.80 42.51
N VAL A 374 34.94 -11.30 43.56
CA VAL A 374 34.06 -10.66 44.53
C VAL A 374 34.89 -10.25 45.75
N ALA A 375 34.39 -9.24 46.47
CA ALA A 375 34.58 -8.87 47.88
C ALA A 375 35.50 -7.67 48.19
N GLY A 376 34.90 -6.74 48.94
CA GLY A 376 35.46 -5.52 49.52
C GLY A 376 34.34 -4.56 49.88
#